data_AF-F7VIV7-F1
#
_entry.id   AF-F7VIV7-F1
#
_cell.length_a   1.000
_cell.length_b   1.000
_cell.length_c   1.000
_cell.angle_alpha   90.00
_cell.angle_beta   90.00
_cell.angle_gamma   90.00
#
_symmetry.space_group_name_H-M   'P 1'
#
loop_
_entity.id
_entity.type
_entity.pdbx_description
1 polymer ?
#
loop_
_entity_poly.entity_id
_entity_poly.type
_entity_poly.pdbx_seq_one_letter_code
_entity_poly.pdbx_strand_id
1 'polypeptide(L)' 'MNAISQQPKEQDHISRAQDHMRLADILFLEADRFERFRCASLASDKLEDAAEWKHLAAACRVSAEARVRRADKLTGARP' A
#
# COMPACT_ATOMS: atom_id res chain seq x y z
N MET A 1 19.41 -29.12 25.53
CA MET A 1 18.78 -27.78 25.59
C MET A 1 19.56 -26.86 24.67
N ASN A 2 19.15 -26.70 23.41
CA ASN A 2 19.80 -25.78 22.47
C ASN A 2 18.76 -24.79 21.96
N ALA A 3 18.52 -23.73 22.73
CA ALA A 3 17.87 -22.53 22.22
C ALA A 3 18.93 -21.77 21.41
N ILE A 4 19.14 -22.19 20.17
CA ILE A 4 19.92 -21.43 19.21
C ILE A 4 19.15 -20.13 18.98
N SER A 5 19.75 -19.03 19.40
CA SER A 5 19.27 -17.67 19.22
C SER A 5 19.10 -17.35 17.73
N GLN A 6 17.92 -17.66 17.16
CA GLN A 6 17.53 -17.27 15.80
C GLN A 6 16.92 -15.84 15.73
N GLN A 7 16.90 -15.13 16.86
CA GLN A 7 16.04 -13.97 17.10
C GLN A 7 16.33 -12.68 16.28
N PRO A 8 17.56 -12.34 15.81
CA PRO A 8 17.78 -11.02 15.18
C PRO A 8 17.19 -10.88 13.76
N LYS A 9 17.24 -11.94 12.94
CA LYS A 9 16.85 -11.86 11.52
C LYS A 9 15.35 -11.94 11.32
N GLU A 10 14.66 -12.76 12.12
CA GLU A 10 13.19 -12.83 12.10
C GLU A 10 12.57 -11.51 12.54
N GLN A 11 13.13 -10.86 13.58
CA GLN A 11 12.68 -9.56 14.05
C GLN A 11 12.82 -8.46 12.98
N ASP A 12 13.95 -8.45 12.23
CA ASP A 12 14.18 -7.51 11.12
C ASP A 12 13.16 -7.67 9.99
N HIS A 13 12.88 -8.92 9.60
CA HIS A 13 11.88 -9.20 8.56
C HIS A 13 10.48 -8.76 8.95
N ILE A 14 10.09 -8.99 10.21
CA ILE A 14 8.79 -8.55 10.75
C ILE A 14 8.71 -7.02 10.74
N SER A 15 9.75 -6.34 11.21
CA SER A 15 9.79 -4.86 11.22
C SER A 15 9.62 -4.30 9.82
N ARG A 16 10.37 -4.84 8.84
CA ARG A 16 10.31 -4.39 7.45
C ARG A 16 8.95 -4.70 6.81
N ALA A 17 8.33 -5.84 7.14
CA ALA A 17 7.00 -6.15 6.69
C ALA A 17 5.97 -5.15 7.23
N GLN A 18 6.07 -4.76 8.51
CA GLN A 18 5.22 -3.73 9.11
C GLN A 18 5.38 -2.37 8.44
N ASP A 19 6.60 -1.97 8.08
CA ASP A 19 6.83 -0.73 7.33
C ASP A 19 6.18 -0.77 5.94
N HIS A 20 6.27 -1.91 5.26
CA HIS A 20 5.57 -2.14 4.00
C HIS A 20 4.05 -2.04 4.16
N MET A 21 3.47 -2.67 5.20
CA MET A 21 2.04 -2.60 5.49
C MET A 21 1.60 -1.16 5.81
N ARG A 22 2.33 -0.45 6.68
CA ARG A 22 2.04 0.95 7.01
C ARG A 22 2.02 1.83 5.76
N LEU A 23 2.97 1.65 4.85
CA LEU A 23 3.00 2.41 3.60
C LEU A 23 1.88 1.99 2.64
N ALA A 24 1.49 0.72 2.63
CA ALA A 24 0.33 0.27 1.86
C ALA A 24 -0.96 0.95 2.34
N ASP A 25 -1.17 1.02 3.66
CA ASP A 25 -2.34 1.66 4.26
C ASP A 25 -2.42 3.15 3.89
N ILE A 26 -1.29 3.87 3.98
CA ILE A 26 -1.22 5.28 3.54
C ILE A 26 -1.60 5.41 2.06
N LEU A 27 -1.08 4.54 1.20
CA LEU A 27 -1.36 4.59 -0.23
C LEU A 27 -2.82 4.26 -0.56
N PHE A 28 -3.45 3.34 0.17
CA PHE A 28 -4.88 3.09 0.02
C PHE A 28 -5.72 4.30 0.47
N LEU A 29 -5.36 4.94 1.58
CA LEU A 29 -6.03 6.16 2.04
C LEU A 29 -5.91 7.31 1.02
N GLU A 30 -4.73 7.50 0.42
CA GLU A 30 -4.55 8.50 -0.63
C GLU A 30 -5.30 8.14 -1.91
N ALA A 31 -5.38 6.85 -2.29
CA ALA A 31 -6.20 6.42 -3.42
C ALA A 31 -7.68 6.77 -3.22
N ASP A 32 -8.22 6.54 -2.02
CA ASP A 32 -9.61 6.89 -1.69
C ASP A 32 -9.81 8.41 -1.66
N ARG A 33 -8.81 9.17 -1.23
CA ARG A 33 -8.84 10.63 -1.29
C ARG A 33 -8.90 11.13 -2.73
N PHE A 34 -8.09 10.59 -3.63
CA PHE A 34 -8.13 10.94 -5.05
C PHE A 34 -9.45 10.52 -5.70
N GLU A 35 -10.05 9.40 -5.28
CA GLU A 35 -11.38 9.00 -5.74
C GLU A 35 -12.45 10.03 -5.33
N ARG A 36 -12.38 10.59 -4.12
CA ARG A 36 -13.28 11.69 -3.71
C ARG A 36 -13.10 12.94 -4.55
N PHE A 37 -11.86 13.31 -4.89
CA PHE A 37 -11.60 14.44 -5.78
C PHE A 37 -12.12 14.17 -7.20
N ARG A 38 -11.94 12.95 -7.71
CA ARG A 38 -12.54 12.54 -8.99
C ARG A 38 -14.05 12.74 -9.00
N CYS A 39 -14.75 12.29 -7.95
CA CYS A 39 -16.19 12.46 -7.83
C CYS A 39 -16.60 13.94 -7.80
N ALA A 40 -15.86 14.78 -7.08
CA ALA A 40 -16.10 16.23 -7.04
C ALA A 40 -15.88 16.90 -8.41
N SER A 41 -14.82 16.51 -9.14
CA SER A 41 -14.56 16.98 -10.50
C SER A 41 -15.67 16.56 -11.47
N LEU A 42 -16.14 15.32 -11.40
CA LEU A 42 -17.28 14.85 -12.21
C LEU A 42 -18.56 15.63 -11.90
N ALA A 43 -18.85 15.89 -10.62
CA ALA A 43 -20.02 16.67 -10.22
C ALA A 43 -19.96 18.15 -10.71
N SER A 44 -18.78 18.61 -11.14
CA SER A 44 -18.52 19.95 -11.65
C SER A 44 -18.25 19.97 -13.16
N ASP A 45 -18.56 18.89 -13.88
CA ASP A 45 -18.29 18.70 -15.33
C ASP A 45 -16.81 18.89 -15.74
N LYS A 46 -15.86 18.72 -14.81
CA LYS A 46 -14.42 18.78 -15.07
C LYS A 46 -13.88 17.41 -15.43
N LEU A 47 -14.14 16.98 -16.67
CA LEU A 47 -13.83 15.62 -17.12
C LEU A 47 -12.33 15.32 -17.19
N GLU A 48 -11.50 16.30 -17.59
CA GLU A 48 -10.04 16.15 -17.65
C GLU A 48 -9.46 15.95 -16.25
N ASP A 49 -9.77 16.85 -15.30
CA ASP A 49 -9.39 16.70 -13.89
C ASP A 49 -9.83 15.35 -13.34
N ALA A 50 -11.06 14.90 -13.63
CA ALA A 50 -11.55 13.61 -13.18
C ALA A 50 -10.72 12.44 -13.75
N ALA A 51 -10.28 12.53 -15.01
CA ALA A 51 -9.41 11.52 -15.60
C ALA A 51 -8.03 11.48 -14.92
N GLU A 52 -7.47 12.65 -14.58
CA GLU A 52 -6.21 12.74 -13.84
C GLU A 52 -6.33 12.15 -12.43
N TRP A 53 -7.37 12.51 -11.67
CA TRP A 53 -7.61 11.96 -10.34
C TRP A 53 -7.81 10.44 -10.38
N LYS A 54 -8.50 9.92 -11.41
CA LYS A 54 -8.64 8.47 -11.63
C LYS A 54 -7.28 7.81 -11.82
N HIS A 55 -6.39 8.41 -12.61
CA HIS A 55 -5.06 7.89 -12.86
C HIS A 55 -4.22 7.84 -11.58
N LEU A 56 -4.23 8.92 -10.80
CA LEU A 56 -3.51 9.00 -9.52
C LEU A 56 -4.04 7.98 -8.50
N ALA A 57 -5.35 7.82 -8.38
CA ALA A 57 -5.95 6.80 -7.52
C ALA A 57 -5.50 5.39 -7.90
N ALA A 58 -5.47 5.08 -9.21
CA ALA A 58 -5.00 3.79 -9.71
C ALA A 58 -3.51 3.56 -9.40
N ALA A 59 -2.66 4.57 -9.60
CA ALA A 59 -1.23 4.47 -9.30
C ALA A 59 -0.96 4.20 -7.81
N CYS A 60 -1.71 4.85 -6.93
CA CYS A 60 -1.66 4.59 -5.48
C CYS A 60 -2.09 3.16 -5.15
N ARG A 61 -3.20 2.65 -5.71
CA ARG A 61 -3.65 1.26 -5.48
C ARG A 61 -2.62 0.23 -5.93
N VAL A 62 -2.08 0.38 -7.15
CA VAL A 62 -1.02 -0.52 -7.67
C VAL A 62 0.21 -0.51 -6.76
N SER A 63 0.60 0.67 -6.29
CA SER A 63 1.73 0.81 -5.37
C SER A 63 1.44 0.19 -4.00
N ALA A 64 0.23 0.37 -3.46
CA ALA A 64 -0.19 -0.20 -2.19
C ALA A 64 -0.16 -1.73 -2.23
N GLU A 65 -0.78 -2.33 -3.25
CA GLU A 65 -0.74 -3.79 -3.45
C GLU A 65 0.68 -4.32 -3.61
N ALA A 66 1.56 -3.59 -4.29
CA ALA A 66 2.96 -3.97 -4.42
C ALA A 66 3.69 -3.96 -3.05
N ARG A 67 3.30 -3.07 -2.13
CA ARG A 67 3.81 -3.04 -0.76
C ARG A 67 3.27 -4.22 0.05
N VAL A 68 1.96 -4.52 -0.03
CA VAL A 68 1.37 -5.71 0.61
C VAL A 68 2.07 -6.98 0.15
N ARG A 69 2.25 -7.17 -1.17
CA ARG A 69 2.97 -8.34 -1.71
C ARG A 69 4.41 -8.46 -1.19
N ARG A 70 5.09 -7.35 -0.89
CA ARG A 70 6.44 -7.36 -0.30
C ARG A 70 6.38 -7.74 1.19
N ALA A 71 5.39 -7.25 1.94
CA ALA A 71 5.17 -7.64 3.33
C ALA A 71 4.84 -9.14 3.47
N ASP A 72 3.95 -9.65 2.61
CA ASP A 72 3.58 -11.07 2.57
C ASP A 72 4.80 -11.97 2.34
N LYS A 73 5.70 -11.58 1.42
CA LYS A 73 6.94 -12.31 1.15
C LYS A 73 7.91 -12.31 2.33
N LEU A 74 8.00 -11.20 3.06
CA LEU A 74 8.90 -11.08 4.22
C LEU A 74 8.41 -11.90 5.42
N THR A 75 7.09 -12.07 5.56
CA THR A 75 6.47 -12.82 6.67
C THR A 75 6.22 -14.30 6.33
N GLY A 76 6.42 -14.70 5.08
CA GLY A 76 6.10 -16.06 4.62
C GLY A 76 4.59 -16.33 4.54
N ALA A 77 3.75 -15.30 4.55
CA ALA A 77 2.29 -15.41 4.52
C ALA A 77 1.73 -15.78 3.13
N ARG A 78 2.52 -15.64 2.05
CA ARG A 78 2.23 -16.15 0.70
C ARG A 78 3.47 -16.78 0.05
N PRO A 79 3.34 -17.92 -0.65
CA PRO A 79 4.39 -18.48 -1.52
C PRO A 79 4.74 -17.55 -2.69
#